data_AF-A0A7X9G6I1-F1
#
_entry.id   AF-A0A7X9G6I1-F1
#
_cell.length_a   1.000
_cell.length_b   1.000
_cell.length_c   1.000
_cell.angle_alpha   90.00
_cell.angle_beta   90.00
_cell.angle_gamma   90.00
#
_symmetry.space_group_name_H-M   'P 1'
#
loop_
_entity.id
_entity.type
_entity.pdbx_description
1 polymer ?
#
loop_
_entity_poly.entity_id
_entity_poly.type
_entity_poly.pdbx_seq_one_letter_code
_entity_poly.pdbx_strand_id
1 'polypeptide(L)'
;MNLEQIRAHNALTATQNPDRRLRGEYVKKIPAMIIQNGLLGAIAFALGKKDNDYKNIFSAVLTHLSSDQIRLNLETQPEALEVFLEALAGESSAVLRAITTETLAYLNYLRRFVAKEE
;
A
#
# COMPACT_ATOMS: atom_id res chain seq x y z
N MET A 1 -13.61 8.00 13.95
CA MET A 1 -12.30 7.33 14.18
C MET A 1 -11.20 8.32 13.87
N ASN A 2 -10.09 8.27 14.60
CA ASN A 2 -8.87 9.00 14.22
C ASN A 2 -8.06 8.22 13.16
N LEU A 3 -7.01 8.83 12.60
CA LEU A 3 -6.19 8.20 11.54
C LEU A 3 -5.55 6.88 11.98
N GLU A 4 -5.07 6.80 13.23
CA GLU A 4 -4.45 5.58 13.76
C GLU A 4 -5.46 4.41 13.83
N GLN A 5 -6.69 4.70 14.25
CA GLN A 5 -7.78 3.71 14.27
C GLN A 5 -8.14 3.25 12.85
N ILE A 6 -8.22 4.16 11.88
CA ILE A 6 -8.52 3.83 10.48
C ILE A 6 -7.43 2.93 9.89
N ARG A 7 -6.14 3.29 10.09
CA ARG A 7 -5.01 2.49 9.62
C ARG A 7 -5.01 1.09 10.23
N ALA A 8 -5.21 0.99 11.54
CA ALA A 8 -5.27 -0.29 12.23
C ALA A 8 -6.43 -1.15 11.74
N HIS A 9 -7.61 -0.56 11.59
CA HIS A 9 -8.81 -1.25 11.11
C HIS A 9 -8.61 -1.77 9.68
N ASN A 10 -8.24 -0.90 8.74
CA ASN A 10 -8.05 -1.28 7.34
C ASN A 10 -6.95 -2.33 7.19
N ALA A 11 -5.87 -2.22 7.98
CA ALA A 11 -4.78 -3.18 7.97
C ALA A 11 -5.23 -4.57 8.46
N LEU A 12 -6.00 -4.64 9.54
CA LEU A 12 -6.57 -5.89 10.04
C LEU A 12 -7.50 -6.51 8.99
N THR A 13 -8.41 -5.72 8.42
CA THR A 13 -9.33 -6.19 7.36
C THR A 13 -8.57 -6.71 6.14
N ALA A 14 -7.48 -6.04 5.73
CA ALA A 14 -6.67 -6.48 4.61
C ALA A 14 -6.05 -7.87 4.84
N THR A 15 -5.65 -8.20 6.07
CA THR A 15 -5.10 -9.54 6.40
C THR A 15 -6.14 -10.65 6.43
N GLN A 16 -7.43 -10.31 6.54
CA GLN A 16 -8.53 -11.25 6.56
C GLN A 16 -9.10 -11.54 5.17
N ASN A 17 -8.62 -10.84 4.13
CA ASN A 17 -9.09 -11.01 2.77
C ASN A 17 -8.61 -12.38 2.21
N PRO A 18 -9.53 -13.32 1.89
CA PRO A 18 -9.15 -14.65 1.41
C PRO A 18 -8.57 -14.63 -0.01
N ASP A 19 -8.95 -13.64 -0.83
CA ASP A 19 -8.52 -13.52 -2.22
C ASP A 19 -7.12 -12.91 -2.34
N ARG A 20 -6.62 -12.26 -1.28
CA ARG A 20 -5.35 -11.54 -1.27
C ARG A 20 -4.50 -11.96 -0.08
N ARG A 21 -3.73 -13.05 -0.26
CA ARG A 21 -2.76 -13.48 0.75
C ARG A 21 -1.63 -12.45 0.89
N LEU A 22 -1.44 -11.95 2.10
CA LEU A 22 -0.37 -11.02 2.46
C LEU A 22 0.72 -11.74 3.23
N ARG A 23 1.90 -11.91 2.61
CA ARG A 23 3.04 -12.60 3.23
C ARG A 23 3.92 -11.61 4.00
N GLY A 24 4.13 -11.88 5.29
CA GLY A 24 4.81 -10.97 6.20
C GLY A 24 6.25 -10.63 5.80
N GLU A 25 6.96 -11.55 5.13
CA GLU A 25 8.31 -11.31 4.64
C GLU A 25 8.40 -10.20 3.58
N TYR A 26 7.38 -10.04 2.74
CA TYR A 26 7.34 -9.00 1.70
C TYR A 26 6.85 -7.67 2.27
N VAL A 27 5.85 -7.70 3.16
CA VAL A 27 5.36 -6.49 3.85
C VAL A 27 6.50 -5.79 4.59
N LYS A 28 7.43 -6.55 5.19
CA LYS A 28 8.60 -5.99 5.88
C LYS A 28 9.62 -5.33 4.95
N LYS A 29 9.69 -5.73 3.67
CA LYS A 29 10.66 -5.21 2.69
C LYS A 29 10.21 -3.90 2.04
N ILE A 30 8.89 -3.74 1.84
CA ILE A 30 8.34 -2.60 1.09
C ILE A 30 8.67 -1.23 1.70
N PRO A 31 8.60 -0.99 3.02
CA PRO A 31 8.95 0.31 3.58
C PRO A 31 10.37 0.76 3.26
N ALA A 32 11.35 -0.15 3.35
CA ALA A 32 12.74 0.14 3.00
C ALA A 32 12.87 0.45 1.49
N MET A 33 12.16 -0.31 0.65
CA MET A 33 12.13 -0.10 -0.79
C MET A 33 11.55 1.27 -1.17
N ILE A 34 10.48 1.72 -0.50
CA ILE A 34 9.89 3.06 -0.70
C ILE A 34 10.87 4.15 -0.26
N ILE A 35 11.55 3.98 0.87
CA ILE A 35 12.51 4.97 1.39
C ILE A 35 13.71 5.12 0.43
N GLN A 36 14.20 4.02 -0.14
CA GLN A 36 15.37 4.02 -1.01
C GLN A 36 15.07 4.46 -2.45
N ASN A 37 13.93 4.02 -3.00
CA ASN A 37 13.63 4.17 -4.44
C ASN A 37 12.43 5.09 -4.71
N GLY A 38 11.81 5.63 -3.66
CA GLY A 38 10.53 6.34 -3.76
C GLY A 38 9.33 5.41 -3.96
N LEU A 39 8.13 5.96 -3.78
CA LEU A 39 6.88 5.19 -3.94
C LEU A 39 6.67 4.72 -5.38
N LEU A 40 6.92 5.59 -6.38
CA LEU A 40 6.81 5.25 -7.81
C LEU A 40 7.72 4.07 -8.17
N GLY A 41 9.00 4.13 -7.76
CA GLY A 41 9.96 3.06 -8.03
C GLY A 41 9.58 1.74 -7.35
N ALA A 42 9.05 1.80 -6.13
CA ALA A 42 8.58 0.63 -5.40
C ALA A 42 7.37 -0.04 -6.08
N ILE A 43 6.40 0.76 -6.57
CA ILE A 43 5.24 0.25 -7.32
C ILE A 43 5.68 -0.33 -8.66
N ALA A 44 6.53 0.36 -9.42
CA ALA A 44 7.07 -0.13 -10.69
C ALA A 44 7.80 -1.48 -10.53
N PHE A 45 8.59 -1.62 -9.45
CA PHE A 45 9.23 -2.89 -9.10
C PHE A 45 8.21 -4.00 -8.85
N ALA A 46 7.14 -3.72 -8.09
CA ALA A 46 6.08 -4.70 -7.83
C ALA A 46 5.37 -5.14 -9.12
N LEU A 47 5.11 -4.21 -10.03
CA LEU A 47 4.48 -4.50 -11.32
C LEU A 47 5.32 -5.45 -12.19
N GLY A 48 6.65 -5.28 -12.15
CA GLY A 48 7.61 -6.12 -12.88
C GLY A 48 7.85 -7.52 -12.29
N LYS A 49 7.27 -7.86 -11.13
CA LYS A 49 7.39 -9.21 -10.54
C LYS A 49 6.42 -10.20 -11.17
N LYS A 50 6.89 -11.45 -11.28
CA LYS A 50 6.11 -12.60 -11.76
C LYS A 50 5.13 -13.09 -10.69
N ASP A 51 5.54 -13.06 -9.42
CA ASP A 51 4.64 -13.32 -8.29
C ASP A 51 3.76 -12.10 -7.99
N ASN A 52 2.65 -12.36 -7.30
CA ASN A 52 1.70 -11.34 -6.90
C ASN A 52 1.92 -10.87 -5.45
N ASP A 53 2.97 -11.31 -4.75
CA ASP A 53 3.14 -11.00 -3.32
C ASP A 53 3.28 -9.49 -3.09
N TYR A 54 4.13 -8.82 -3.89
CA TYR A 54 4.25 -7.35 -3.82
C TYR A 54 2.99 -6.64 -4.32
N LYS A 55 2.39 -7.14 -5.41
CA LYS A 55 1.17 -6.55 -6.01
C LYS A 55 0.01 -6.57 -5.01
N ASN A 56 -0.22 -7.70 -4.36
CA ASN A 56 -1.27 -7.87 -3.34
C ASN A 56 -1.13 -6.87 -2.19
N ILE A 57 0.10 -6.60 -1.75
CA ILE A 57 0.35 -5.63 -0.69
C ILE A 57 0.07 -4.20 -1.17
N PHE A 58 0.49 -3.85 -2.39
CA PHE A 58 0.17 -2.54 -2.96
C PHE A 58 -1.31 -2.37 -3.29
N SER A 59 -2.03 -3.42 -3.66
CA SER A 59 -3.49 -3.39 -3.78
C SER A 59 -4.16 -3.18 -2.42
N ALA A 60 -3.62 -3.74 -1.33
CA ALA A 60 -4.11 -3.46 0.02
C ALA A 60 -3.82 -2.00 0.43
N VAL A 61 -2.66 -1.45 0.06
CA VAL A 61 -2.36 -0.01 0.21
C VAL A 61 -3.38 0.82 -0.54
N LEU A 62 -3.62 0.52 -1.82
CA LEU A 62 -4.55 1.28 -2.63
C LEU A 62 -5.99 1.19 -2.09
N THR A 63 -6.40 0.02 -1.63
CA THR A 63 -7.69 -0.16 -0.92
C THR A 63 -7.79 0.76 0.30
N HIS A 64 -6.73 0.88 1.09
CA HIS A 64 -6.71 1.78 2.25
C HIS A 64 -6.76 3.26 1.81
N LEU A 65 -6.00 3.65 0.80
CA LEU A 65 -6.00 5.01 0.25
C LEU A 65 -7.36 5.40 -0.34
N SER A 66 -8.11 4.43 -0.89
CA SER A 66 -9.46 4.62 -1.45
C SER A 66 -10.55 4.72 -0.39
N SER A 67 -10.27 4.43 0.88
CA SER A 67 -11.30 4.53 1.93
C SER A 67 -11.82 5.96 2.08
N ASP A 68 -13.12 6.10 2.36
CA ASP A 68 -13.81 7.39 2.47
C ASP A 68 -13.16 8.36 3.46
N GLN A 69 -12.47 7.82 4.47
CA GLN A 69 -11.80 8.60 5.49
C GLN A 69 -10.40 9.07 5.08
N ILE A 70 -9.78 8.46 4.05
CA ILE A 70 -8.43 8.77 3.55
C ILE A 70 -8.50 9.53 2.23
N ARG A 71 -9.16 8.98 1.20
CA ARG A 71 -9.37 9.59 -0.14
C ARG A 71 -8.09 10.13 -0.78
N LEU A 72 -7.05 9.29 -0.83
CA LEU A 72 -5.74 9.58 -1.43
C LEU A 72 -5.42 8.65 -2.61
N ASN A 73 -6.42 7.98 -3.17
CA ASN A 73 -6.27 7.01 -4.27
C ASN A 73 -6.27 7.65 -5.67
N LEU A 74 -6.36 8.97 -5.79
CA LEU A 74 -6.41 9.68 -7.08
C LEU A 74 -7.51 9.12 -8.00
N GLU A 75 -8.70 8.89 -7.43
CA GLU A 75 -9.87 8.33 -8.14
C GLU A 75 -9.62 6.94 -8.78
N THR A 76 -8.54 6.26 -8.40
CA THR A 76 -8.17 4.96 -8.96
C THR A 76 -8.77 3.80 -8.15
N GLN A 77 -9.17 2.72 -8.84
CA GLN A 77 -9.69 1.52 -8.20
C GLN A 77 -8.59 0.70 -7.51
N PRO A 78 -8.89 -0.01 -6.40
CA PRO A 78 -7.88 -0.75 -5.61
C PRO A 78 -7.04 -1.80 -6.37
N GLU A 79 -7.56 -2.35 -7.45
CA GLU A 79 -6.90 -3.32 -8.33
C GLU A 79 -6.11 -2.68 -9.48
N ALA A 80 -6.31 -1.39 -9.76
CA ALA A 80 -5.73 -0.71 -10.92
C ALA A 80 -4.37 -0.08 -10.57
N LEU A 81 -3.42 -0.92 -10.14
CA LEU A 81 -2.11 -0.45 -9.66
C LEU A 81 -1.27 0.22 -10.76
N GLU A 82 -1.35 -0.24 -12.02
CA GLU A 82 -0.70 0.45 -13.13
C GLU A 82 -1.27 1.86 -13.34
N VAL A 83 -2.59 2.00 -13.34
CA VAL A 83 -3.28 3.30 -13.49
C VAL A 83 -2.91 4.24 -12.34
N PHE A 84 -2.83 3.72 -11.11
CA PHE A 84 -2.43 4.51 -9.96
C PHE A 84 -0.98 5.01 -10.08
N LEU A 85 -0.07 4.17 -10.59
CA LEU A 85 1.32 4.56 -10.85
C LEU A 85 1.39 5.71 -11.87
N GLU A 86 0.66 5.61 -12.97
CA GLU A 86 0.61 6.62 -14.02
C GLU A 86 0.03 7.95 -13.51
N ALA A 87 -1.10 7.89 -12.78
CA ALA A 87 -1.71 9.05 -12.17
C ALA A 87 -0.75 9.74 -11.19
N LEU A 88 -0.14 8.95 -10.30
CA LEU A 88 0.80 9.45 -9.29
C LEU A 88 2.05 10.10 -9.92
N ALA A 89 2.50 9.64 -11.09
CA ALA A 89 3.64 10.22 -11.81
C ALA A 89 3.33 11.61 -12.41
N GLY A 90 2.05 11.92 -12.67
CA GLY A 90 1.60 13.23 -13.13
C GLY A 90 1.32 14.25 -12.03
N GLU A 91 1.34 13.81 -10.77
CA GLU A 91 0.96 14.63 -9.63
C GLU A 91 2.06 15.55 -9.08
N SER A 92 1.65 16.54 -8.30
CA SER A 92 2.59 17.42 -7.62
C SER A 92 3.42 16.69 -6.56
N SER A 93 4.61 17.22 -6.26
CA SER A 93 5.46 16.69 -5.19
C SER A 93 4.79 16.71 -3.82
N ALA A 94 3.88 17.65 -3.57
CA ALA A 94 3.11 17.73 -2.33
C ALA A 94 2.15 16.54 -2.20
N VAL A 95 1.42 16.21 -3.26
CA VAL A 95 0.51 15.06 -3.33
C VAL A 95 1.30 13.76 -3.18
N LEU A 96 2.40 13.61 -3.93
CA LEU A 96 3.27 12.43 -3.84
C LEU A 96 3.79 12.21 -2.41
N ARG A 97 4.20 13.29 -1.71
CA ARG A 97 4.65 13.22 -0.32
C ARG A 97 3.52 12.79 0.61
N ALA A 98 2.32 13.36 0.48
CA ALA A 98 1.18 12.99 1.30
C ALA A 98 0.82 11.50 1.16
N ILE A 99 0.73 11.01 -0.07
CA ILE A 99 0.44 9.59 -0.37
C ILE A 99 1.56 8.68 0.16
N THR A 100 2.83 9.08 -0.03
CA THR A 100 3.98 8.31 0.47
C THR A 100 3.97 8.22 2.00
N THR A 101 3.69 9.33 2.69
CA THR A 101 3.59 9.37 4.15
C THR A 101 2.46 8.48 4.65
N GLU A 102 1.27 8.56 4.06
CA GLU A 102 0.14 7.72 4.47
C GLU A 102 0.42 6.23 4.19
N THR A 103 1.00 5.92 3.02
CA THR A 103 1.41 4.55 2.66
C THR A 103 2.36 3.95 3.70
N LEU A 104 3.40 4.69 4.09
CA LEU A 104 4.36 4.22 5.11
C LEU A 104 3.70 4.07 6.49
N ALA A 105 2.81 5.00 6.87
CA ALA A 105 2.08 4.92 8.13
C ALA A 105 1.16 3.68 8.17
N TYR A 106 0.42 3.42 7.09
CA TYR A 106 -0.41 2.23 6.94
C TYR A 106 0.40 0.93 6.97
N LEU A 107 1.51 0.86 6.23
CA LEU A 107 2.38 -0.34 6.19
C LEU A 107 2.93 -0.69 7.57
N ASN A 108 3.15 0.29 8.44
CA ASN A 108 3.55 0.05 9.83
C ASN A 108 2.49 -0.73 10.62
N TYR A 109 1.20 -0.47 10.38
CA TYR A 109 0.10 -1.24 10.96
C TYR A 109 -0.04 -2.60 10.30
N LEU A 110 -0.02 -2.66 8.96
CA LEU A 110 -0.15 -3.91 8.21
C LEU A 110 0.90 -4.94 8.64
N ARG A 111 2.15 -4.50 8.84
CA ARG A 111 3.25 -5.35 9.32
C ARG A 111 2.97 -5.99 10.69
N ARG A 112 2.13 -5.39 11.54
CA ARG A 112 1.80 -5.92 12.87
C ARG A 112 0.75 -7.03 12.82
N PHE A 113 -0.08 -7.05 11.78
CA PHE A 113 -1.19 -8.00 11.65
C PHE A 113 -0.86 -9.19 10.74
N VAL A 114 0.10 -9.04 9.82
CA VAL A 114 0.58 -10.19 9.04
C VAL A 114 1.35 -11.16 9.94
N ALA A 115 0.99 -12.44 9.88
CA ALA A 115 1.60 -13.49 10.69
C ALA A 115 3.12 -13.51 10.51
N LYS A 116 3.85 -13.77 11.60
CA LYS A 116 5.22 -14.25 11.51
C LYS A 116 5.13 -15.68 10.98
N GLU A 117 5.88 -16.00 9.93
CA GLU A 117 6.17 -17.40 9.63
C GLU A 117 6.94 -17.95 10.84
N GLU A 118 6.37 -18.96 11.51
CA GLU A 118 7.06 -19.80 12.50
C GLU A 118 8.07 -20.71 11.80
#